data_AF-A0A6L3VKL0-F1
#
_entry.id   AF-A0A6L3VKL0-F1
#
_cell.length_a   1.000
_cell.length_b   1.000
_cell.length_c   1.000
_cell.angle_alpha   90.00
_cell.angle_beta   90.00
_cell.angle_gamma   90.00
#
_symmetry.space_group_name_H-M   'P 1'
#
loop_
_entity.id
_entity.type
_entity.pdbx_description
1 polymer ?
#
loop_
_entity_poly.entity_id
_entity_poly.type
_entity_poly.pdbx_seq_one_letter_code
_entity_poly.pdbx_strand_id
1 'polypeptide(L)'
;MLTKTGPPGGRTGGGGPVAGVLGGRASSALALAWPAFRDVLARHATEVRAGLADPPQTNEVGRAAPLIGGLLAVAAATGLPARLLETGASAGLNLRADHYRLPFDGGGHGPDSPVVLPDAWRGAPPAAVPLRIAARLGCDLAPLDAAAPEARLPRKRTSRAPRC
;
A
#
# COMPACT_ATOMS: atom_id res chain seq x y z
N MET A 1 -33.85 6.46 18.22
CA MET A 1 -34.37 7.84 18.27
C MET A 1 -33.67 8.55 19.42
N LEU A 2 -32.63 9.33 19.12
CA LEU A 2 -31.97 10.29 20.02
C LEU A 2 -31.47 11.41 19.09
N THR A 3 -32.07 12.58 19.23
CA THR A 3 -31.90 13.73 18.35
C THR A 3 -30.70 14.56 18.78
N LYS A 4 -29.84 14.93 17.83
CA LYS A 4 -28.78 15.92 18.00
C LYS A 4 -29.36 17.29 17.69
N THR A 5 -29.74 18.06 18.71
CA THR A 5 -30.06 19.48 18.59
C THR A 5 -28.78 20.30 18.73
N GLY A 6 -28.36 20.95 17.64
CA GLY A 6 -27.36 22.03 17.68
C GLY A 6 -28.05 23.39 17.71
N PRO A 7 -27.41 24.45 18.27
CA PRO A 7 -27.98 25.79 18.28
C PRO A 7 -27.89 26.45 16.89
N PRO A 8 -28.74 27.46 16.59
CA PRO A 8 -28.75 28.11 15.28
C PRO A 8 -27.53 29.03 15.13
N GLY A 9 -26.82 28.86 14.01
CA GLY A 9 -25.65 29.65 13.66
C GLY A 9 -26.00 31.05 13.15
N GLY A 10 -25.44 32.07 13.79
CA GLY A 10 -25.20 33.38 13.18
C GLY A 10 -23.87 33.35 12.41
N ARG A 11 -23.89 33.74 11.14
CA ARG A 11 -22.69 33.96 10.33
C ARG A 11 -22.18 35.38 10.55
N THR A 12 -20.95 35.52 11.02
CA THR A 12 -20.06 36.64 10.64
C THR A 12 -18.65 36.09 10.44
N GLY A 13 -18.06 36.47 9.30
CA GLY A 13 -16.77 35.99 8.84
C GLY A 13 -15.58 36.55 9.62
N GLY A 14 -14.51 35.78 9.60
CA GLY A 14 -13.18 36.16 10.04
C GLY A 14 -12.25 34.99 9.77
N GLY A 15 -11.36 35.14 8.77
CA GLY A 15 -10.48 34.07 8.30
C GLY A 15 -9.62 33.49 9.44
N GLY A 16 -9.82 32.21 9.73
CA GLY A 16 -8.93 31.42 10.58
C GLY A 16 -7.88 30.71 9.73
N PRO A 17 -6.64 30.55 10.21
CA PRO A 17 -5.63 29.78 9.50
C PRO A 17 -6.07 28.31 9.42
N VAL A 18 -6.20 27.85 8.17
CA VAL A 18 -6.30 26.43 7.81
C VAL A 18 -4.97 25.75 8.12
N ALA A 19 -4.80 25.31 9.36
CA ALA A 19 -3.80 24.31 9.74
C ALA A 19 -4.55 23.00 10.00
N GLY A 20 -4.94 22.32 8.92
CA GLY A 20 -5.37 20.93 8.95
C GLY A 20 -4.15 20.05 9.18
N VAL A 21 -3.91 19.74 10.44
CA VAL A 21 -2.68 19.13 10.92
C VAL A 21 -2.67 17.61 10.62
N LEU A 22 -1.66 17.16 9.88
CA LEU A 22 -1.02 15.85 10.03
C LEU A 22 -0.37 15.79 11.42
N GLY A 23 -1.15 15.54 12.46
CA GLY A 23 -0.71 15.69 13.85
C GLY A 23 -1.89 15.75 14.82
N GLY A 24 -2.28 14.57 15.29
CA GLY A 24 -3.07 14.53 16.53
C GLY A 24 -2.34 15.34 17.60
N ARG A 25 -3.10 16.07 18.43
CA ARG A 25 -2.53 16.67 19.65
C ARG A 25 -1.80 15.57 20.39
N ALA A 26 -0.50 15.74 20.62
CA ALA A 26 0.28 14.75 21.36
C ALA A 26 -0.42 14.54 22.70
N SER A 27 -0.94 13.33 22.92
CA SER A 27 -1.34 12.92 24.25
C SER A 27 -0.11 13.02 25.17
N SER A 28 -0.32 13.21 26.47
CA SER A 28 0.78 13.15 27.44
C SER A 28 1.62 11.87 27.30
N ALA A 29 1.01 10.78 26.84
CA ALA A 29 1.68 9.53 26.49
C ALA A 29 2.68 9.67 25.32
N LEU A 30 2.34 10.38 24.24
CA LEU A 30 3.27 10.63 23.12
C LEU A 30 4.43 11.55 23.54
N ALA A 31 4.17 12.53 24.41
CA ALA A 31 5.20 13.41 24.95
C ALA A 31 6.25 12.66 25.79
N LEU A 32 5.85 11.62 26.52
CA LEU A 32 6.75 10.75 27.28
C LEU A 32 7.37 9.63 26.45
N ALA A 33 6.70 9.19 25.38
CA ALA A 33 7.18 8.12 24.51
C ALA A 33 8.45 8.52 23.74
N TRP A 34 8.58 9.78 23.33
CA TRP A 34 9.71 10.22 22.52
C TRP A 34 11.07 10.17 23.25
N PRO A 35 11.22 10.71 24.47
CA PRO A 35 12.46 10.53 25.24
C PRO A 35 12.78 9.05 25.49
N ALA A 36 11.79 8.24 25.88
CA ALA A 36 11.99 6.81 26.13
C ALA A 36 12.44 6.06 24.87
N PHE A 37 11.84 6.36 23.71
CA PHE A 37 12.24 5.81 22.41
C PHE A 37 13.68 6.19 22.06
N ARG A 38 14.05 7.48 22.22
CA ARG A 38 15.43 7.94 21.98
C ARG A 38 16.44 7.23 22.88
N ASP A 39 16.11 7.04 24.15
CA ASP A 39 17.00 6.32 25.06
C ASP A 39 17.18 4.85 24.64
N VAL A 40 16.10 4.18 24.20
CA VAL A 40 16.20 2.81 23.66
C VAL A 40 17.10 2.79 22.42
N LEU A 41 16.93 3.72 21.47
CA LEU A 41 17.79 3.81 20.30
C LEU A 41 19.27 4.04 20.67
N ALA A 42 19.53 4.88 21.67
CA ALA A 42 20.89 5.15 22.14
C ALA A 42 21.52 3.92 22.83
N ARG A 43 20.76 3.26 23.72
CA ARG A 43 21.22 2.06 24.45
C ARG A 43 21.43 0.86 23.54
N HIS A 44 20.60 0.70 22.51
CA HIS A 44 20.64 -0.43 21.57
C HIS A 44 21.24 -0.06 20.21
N ALA A 45 22.06 1.00 20.14
CA ALA A 45 22.49 1.58 18.88
C ALA A 45 23.18 0.59 17.92
N THR A 46 23.96 -0.36 18.45
CA THR A 46 24.62 -1.39 17.64
C THR A 46 23.63 -2.38 17.03
N GLU A 47 22.65 -2.85 17.82
CA GLU A 47 21.60 -3.76 17.36
C GLU A 47 20.69 -3.08 16.32
N VAL A 48 20.31 -1.83 16.56
CA VAL A 48 19.52 -1.02 15.63
C VAL A 48 20.27 -0.83 14.32
N ARG A 49 21.55 -0.44 14.35
CA ARG A 49 22.38 -0.31 13.14
C ARG A 49 22.49 -1.63 12.37
N ALA A 50 22.67 -2.74 13.07
CA ALA A 50 22.70 -4.06 12.45
C ALA A 50 21.35 -4.41 11.80
N GLY A 51 20.22 -4.03 12.43
CA GLY A 51 18.89 -4.19 11.85
C GLY A 51 18.65 -3.31 10.61
N LEU A 52 19.15 -2.08 10.59
CA LEU A 52 19.00 -1.15 9.46
C LEU A 52 19.82 -1.56 8.23
N ALA A 53 20.81 -2.43 8.39
CA ALA A 53 21.62 -2.94 7.28
C ALA A 53 20.84 -3.87 6.35
N ASP A 54 19.70 -4.40 6.79
CA ASP A 54 18.80 -5.22 5.99
C ASP A 54 17.35 -4.72 6.16
N PRO A 55 16.95 -3.69 5.39
CA PRO A 55 15.65 -3.09 5.53
C PRO A 55 14.55 -4.11 5.15
N PRO A 56 13.43 -4.14 5.89
CA PRO A 56 12.31 -5.00 5.55
C PRO A 56 11.79 -4.65 4.16
N GLN A 57 11.56 -5.68 3.36
CA GLN A 57 10.88 -5.57 2.08
C GLN A 57 9.37 -5.64 2.34
N THR A 58 8.63 -4.59 1.98
CA THR A 58 7.17 -4.58 2.09
C THR A 58 6.53 -4.46 0.72
N ASN A 59 5.81 -5.50 0.34
CA ASN A 59 4.88 -5.48 -0.80
C ASN A 59 3.55 -4.91 -0.32
N GLU A 60 3.24 -3.67 -0.71
CA GLU A 60 1.92 -3.06 -0.50
C GLU A 60 0.93 -3.58 -1.54
N VAL A 61 0.36 -4.76 -1.29
CA VAL A 61 -0.58 -5.44 -2.21
C VAL A 61 -1.79 -4.56 -2.53
N GLY A 62 -2.16 -3.62 -1.64
CA GLY A 62 -3.21 -2.64 -1.89
C GLY A 62 -2.97 -1.76 -3.13
N ARG A 63 -1.72 -1.59 -3.59
CA ARG A 63 -1.40 -0.87 -4.84
C ARG A 63 -1.94 -1.55 -6.09
N ALA A 64 -2.26 -2.84 -6.03
CA ALA A 64 -2.87 -3.55 -7.14
C ALA A 64 -4.25 -2.96 -7.51
N ALA A 65 -5.01 -2.42 -6.56
CA ALA A 65 -6.31 -1.81 -6.84
C ALA A 65 -6.22 -0.62 -7.83
N PRO A 66 -5.50 0.48 -7.52
CA PRO A 66 -5.35 1.58 -8.46
C PRO A 66 -4.61 1.17 -9.75
N LEU A 67 -3.69 0.21 -9.69
CA LEU A 67 -3.02 -0.33 -10.89
C LEU A 67 -4.04 -0.96 -11.85
N ILE A 68 -4.93 -1.82 -11.37
CA ILE A 68 -5.99 -2.42 -12.18
C ILE A 68 -6.91 -1.36 -12.78
N GLY A 69 -7.27 -0.33 -11.99
CA GLY A 69 -8.12 0.76 -12.47
C GLY A 69 -7.47 1.50 -13.65
N GLY A 70 -6.19 1.82 -13.53
CA GLY A 70 -5.41 2.44 -14.61
C GLY A 70 -5.29 1.55 -15.83
N LEU A 71 -5.01 0.25 -15.65
CA LEU A 71 -4.91 -0.70 -16.75
C LEU A 71 -6.23 -0.90 -17.50
N LEU A 72 -7.36 -0.91 -16.79
CA LEU A 72 -8.69 -0.97 -17.41
C LEU A 72 -9.00 0.29 -18.22
N ALA A 73 -8.61 1.46 -17.72
CA ALA A 73 -8.76 2.71 -18.48
C ALA A 73 -7.92 2.70 -19.79
N VAL A 74 -6.68 2.21 -19.72
CA VAL A 74 -5.81 2.05 -20.90
C VAL A 74 -6.37 1.01 -21.87
N ALA A 75 -6.86 -0.13 -21.36
CA ALA A 75 -7.47 -1.17 -22.19
C ALA A 75 -8.74 -0.65 -22.89
N ALA A 76 -9.58 0.13 -22.20
CA ALA A 76 -10.77 0.74 -22.79
C ALA A 76 -10.41 1.73 -23.91
N ALA A 77 -9.33 2.49 -23.73
CA ALA A 77 -8.90 3.48 -24.72
C ALA A 77 -8.18 2.88 -25.94
N THR A 78 -7.51 1.73 -25.78
CA THR A 78 -6.59 1.20 -26.80
C THR A 78 -6.98 -0.16 -27.36
N GLY A 79 -7.70 -1.00 -26.60
CA GLY A 79 -7.95 -2.41 -26.91
C GLY A 79 -6.69 -3.29 -26.91
N LEU A 80 -5.53 -2.77 -26.47
CA LEU A 80 -4.25 -3.47 -26.53
C LEU A 80 -3.94 -4.21 -25.22
N PRO A 81 -3.20 -5.32 -25.27
CA PRO A 81 -2.71 -5.97 -24.07
C PRO A 81 -1.60 -5.17 -23.40
N ALA A 82 -1.55 -5.21 -22.07
CA ALA A 82 -0.52 -4.53 -21.28
C ALA A 82 0.71 -5.42 -21.06
N ARG A 83 1.89 -4.80 -21.00
CA ARG A 83 3.13 -5.43 -20.51
C ARG A 83 3.53 -4.71 -19.23
N LEU A 84 3.70 -5.48 -18.15
CA LEU A 84 4.05 -4.92 -16.84
C LEU A 84 5.54 -5.02 -16.59
N LEU A 85 6.14 -3.91 -16.16
CA LEU A 85 7.52 -3.82 -15.68
C LEU A 85 7.50 -3.14 -14.31
N GLU A 86 7.93 -3.86 -13.27
CA GLU A 86 8.00 -3.32 -11.90
C GLU A 86 9.47 -3.25 -11.45
N THR A 87 9.91 -2.04 -11.06
CA THR A 87 11.20 -1.81 -10.40
C THR A 87 11.03 -1.90 -8.89
N GLY A 88 11.95 -2.57 -8.21
CA GLY A 88 11.76 -2.91 -6.80
C GLY A 88 10.61 -3.90 -6.61
N ALA A 89 10.49 -4.87 -7.53
CA ALA A 89 9.36 -5.81 -7.56
C ALA A 89 9.28 -6.69 -6.30
N SER A 90 10.38 -6.84 -5.56
CA SER A 90 10.48 -7.69 -4.37
C SER A 90 9.99 -9.11 -4.68
N ALA A 91 8.94 -9.57 -3.99
CA ALA A 91 8.27 -10.86 -4.25
C ALA A 91 7.37 -10.89 -5.51
N GLY A 92 7.27 -9.79 -6.25
CA GLY A 92 6.51 -9.66 -7.50
C GLY A 92 4.98 -9.69 -7.32
N LEU A 93 4.45 -9.33 -6.14
CA LEU A 93 3.01 -9.46 -5.88
C LEU A 93 2.16 -8.51 -6.74
N ASN A 94 2.58 -7.25 -6.94
CA ASN A 94 1.81 -6.32 -7.78
C ASN A 94 1.88 -6.68 -9.26
N LEU A 95 2.93 -7.36 -9.72
CA LEU A 95 2.96 -7.97 -11.05
C LEU A 95 1.84 -9.00 -11.26
N ARG A 96 1.15 -9.47 -10.22
CA ARG A 96 0.04 -10.43 -10.29
C ARG A 96 -1.33 -9.78 -10.05
N ALA A 97 -1.45 -8.46 -10.16
CA ALA A 97 -2.65 -7.71 -9.78
C ALA A 97 -3.96 -8.23 -10.41
N ASP A 98 -3.92 -8.71 -11.64
CA ASP A 98 -5.09 -9.26 -12.38
C ASP A 98 -5.52 -10.65 -11.91
N HIS A 99 -4.74 -11.27 -11.02
CA HIS A 99 -5.15 -12.50 -10.33
C HIS A 99 -5.91 -12.22 -9.03
N TYR A 100 -6.10 -10.95 -8.63
CA TYR A 100 -6.78 -10.59 -7.39
C TYR A 100 -8.26 -10.30 -7.63
N ARG A 101 -9.07 -10.42 -6.57
CA ARG A 101 -10.49 -10.08 -6.59
C ARG A 101 -10.71 -8.69 -6.02
N LEU A 102 -11.32 -7.80 -6.81
CA LEU A 102 -11.64 -6.42 -6.43
C LEU A 102 -13.17 -6.24 -6.46
N PRO A 103 -13.88 -6.57 -5.37
CA PRO A 103 -15.34 -6.46 -5.31
C PRO A 103 -15.80 -4.99 -5.30
N PHE A 104 -17.00 -4.76 -5.81
CA PHE A 104 -17.71 -3.47 -5.72
C PHE A 104 -19.22 -3.69 -5.80
N ASP A 105 -20.00 -2.64 -5.54
CA ASP A 105 -21.46 -2.73 -5.57
C ASP A 105 -21.96 -3.19 -6.96
N GLY A 106 -22.66 -4.32 -6.99
CA GLY A 106 -23.16 -4.92 -8.22
C GLY A 106 -22.16 -5.83 -8.95
N GLY A 107 -20.97 -6.11 -8.40
CA GLY A 107 -20.06 -7.08 -9.00
C GLY A 107 -18.63 -7.09 -8.46
N GLY A 108 -17.67 -7.23 -9.36
CA GLY A 108 -16.25 -7.24 -9.03
C GLY A 108 -15.39 -7.40 -10.27
N HIS A 109 -14.14 -6.97 -10.16
CA HIS A 109 -13.11 -7.27 -11.16
C HIS A 109 -12.23 -8.42 -10.69
N GLY A 110 -11.75 -9.20 -11.66
CA GLY A 110 -10.83 -10.31 -11.44
C GLY A 110 -11.50 -11.64 -11.13
N PRO A 111 -10.72 -12.72 -11.05
CA PRO A 111 -11.23 -14.07 -10.83
C PRO A 111 -11.70 -14.27 -9.38
N ASP A 112 -12.26 -15.45 -9.09
CA ASP A 112 -12.37 -15.92 -7.71
C ASP A 112 -10.96 -16.19 -7.17
N SER A 113 -10.54 -15.36 -6.22
CA SER A 113 -9.17 -15.30 -5.71
C SER A 113 -9.18 -15.29 -4.18
N PRO A 114 -8.23 -15.99 -3.53
CA PRO A 114 -8.05 -15.89 -2.08
C PRO A 114 -7.52 -14.51 -1.64
N VAL A 115 -6.93 -13.75 -2.56
CA VAL A 115 -6.55 -12.36 -2.33
C VAL A 115 -7.70 -11.46 -2.78
N VAL A 116 -8.38 -10.88 -1.81
CA VAL A 116 -9.50 -9.96 -1.99
C VAL A 116 -9.07 -8.57 -1.54
N LEU A 117 -9.24 -7.58 -2.41
CA LEU A 117 -8.95 -6.17 -2.15
C LEU A 117 -10.28 -5.40 -2.10
N PRO A 118 -10.92 -5.30 -0.92
CA PRO A 118 -12.17 -4.57 -0.77
C PRO A 118 -11.94 -3.06 -0.94
N ASP A 119 -13.03 -2.33 -1.16
CA ASP A 119 -13.03 -0.86 -1.26
C ASP A 119 -12.02 -0.32 -2.28
N ALA A 120 -11.77 -1.09 -3.35
CA ALA A 120 -10.81 -0.75 -4.40
C ALA A 120 -11.16 0.56 -5.12
N TRP A 121 -12.45 0.92 -5.16
CA TRP A 121 -12.98 2.07 -5.87
C TRP A 121 -13.79 2.95 -4.94
N ARG A 122 -13.63 4.27 -5.10
CA ARG A 122 -14.54 5.27 -4.54
C ARG A 122 -15.43 5.79 -5.66
N GLY A 123 -16.72 5.49 -5.60
CA GLY A 123 -17.67 5.85 -6.66
C GLY A 123 -17.79 4.77 -7.73
N ALA A 124 -17.91 5.18 -9.00
CA ALA A 124 -18.18 4.25 -10.08
C ALA A 124 -17.01 3.27 -10.30
N PRO A 125 -17.30 1.96 -10.50
CA PRO A 125 -16.26 0.99 -10.83
C PRO A 125 -15.64 1.28 -12.22
N PRO A 126 -14.42 0.81 -12.48
CA PRO A 126 -13.76 0.98 -13.76
C PRO A 126 -14.54 0.31 -14.90
N ALA A 127 -14.22 0.71 -16.14
CA ALA A 127 -14.87 0.19 -17.35
C ALA A 127 -14.84 -1.35 -17.41
N ALA A 128 -15.97 -1.95 -17.76
CA ALA A 128 -16.12 -3.39 -17.92
C ALA A 128 -15.54 -3.85 -19.26
N VAL A 129 -14.21 -3.80 -19.39
CA VAL A 129 -13.46 -4.24 -20.58
C VAL A 129 -12.53 -5.40 -20.25
N PRO A 130 -12.21 -6.28 -21.22
CA PRO A 130 -11.22 -7.33 -21.02
C PRO A 130 -9.85 -6.73 -20.74
N LEU A 131 -9.24 -7.12 -19.61
CA LEU A 131 -7.85 -6.81 -19.30
C LEU A 131 -6.97 -8.00 -19.68
N ARG A 132 -6.01 -7.80 -20.58
CA ARG A 132 -5.03 -8.82 -20.99
C ARG A 132 -3.63 -8.38 -20.62
N ILE A 133 -2.93 -9.17 -19.82
CA ILE A 133 -1.50 -8.98 -19.55
C ILE A 133 -0.70 -9.91 -20.47
N ALA A 134 0.08 -9.34 -21.40
CA ALA A 134 0.90 -10.08 -22.35
C ALA A 134 2.25 -10.51 -21.77
N ALA A 135 2.82 -9.74 -20.85
CA ALA A 135 4.09 -10.03 -20.21
C ALA A 135 4.19 -9.37 -18.84
N ARG A 136 5.01 -9.96 -17.97
CA ARG A 136 5.33 -9.47 -16.62
C ARG A 136 6.82 -9.59 -16.41
N LEU A 137 7.47 -8.49 -16.06
CA LEU A 137 8.91 -8.42 -15.80
C LEU A 137 9.13 -7.67 -14.48
N GLY A 138 9.87 -8.28 -13.57
CA GLY A 138 10.28 -7.65 -12.32
C GLY A 138 11.78 -7.44 -12.29
N CYS A 139 12.21 -6.30 -11.77
CA CYS A 139 13.61 -6.02 -11.47
C CYS A 139 13.73 -5.65 -10.00
N ASP A 140 14.56 -6.37 -9.25
CA ASP A 140 14.82 -6.12 -7.83
C ASP A 140 16.28 -6.43 -7.48
N LEU A 141 16.84 -5.70 -6.51
CA LEU A 141 18.21 -5.92 -6.03
C LEU A 141 18.33 -7.16 -5.14
N ALA A 142 17.25 -7.56 -4.48
CA ALA A 142 17.19 -8.69 -3.57
C ALA A 142 15.81 -9.37 -3.69
N PRO A 143 15.49 -9.97 -4.85
CA PRO A 143 14.19 -10.58 -5.09
C PRO A 143 13.88 -11.64 -4.03
N LEU A 144 12.61 -11.73 -3.66
CA LEU A 144 12.10 -12.74 -2.74
C LEU A 144 11.27 -13.76 -3.53
N ASP A 145 11.39 -15.03 -3.17
CA ASP A 145 10.49 -16.06 -3.68
C ASP A 145 9.25 -16.13 -2.80
N ALA A 146 8.10 -15.69 -3.33
CA ALA A 146 6.83 -15.71 -2.60
C ALA A 146 6.34 -17.12 -2.23
N ALA A 147 6.81 -18.16 -2.92
CA ALA A 147 6.46 -19.54 -2.62
C ALA A 147 7.31 -20.15 -1.49
N ALA A 148 8.48 -19.55 -1.23
CA ALA A 148 9.40 -20.02 -0.21
C ALA A 148 8.82 -19.79 1.19
N PRO A 149 8.71 -20.83 2.04
CA PRO A 149 8.20 -20.69 3.42
C PRO A 149 8.93 -19.61 4.23
N GLU A 150 10.24 -19.49 4.02
CA GLU A 150 11.13 -18.51 4.65
C GLU A 150 10.85 -17.05 4.24
N ALA A 151 10.14 -16.81 3.14
CA ALA A 151 9.75 -15.47 2.70
C ALA A 151 8.47 -14.95 3.39
N ARG A 152 7.81 -15.75 4.22
CA ARG A 152 6.55 -15.40 4.91
C ARG A 152 6.74 -14.50 6.13
N LEU A 153 7.97 -14.33 6.61
CA LEU A 153 8.33 -13.47 7.73
C LEU A 153 9.42 -12.48 7.30
N PRO A 154 9.43 -11.23 7.78
CA PRO A 154 10.52 -10.29 7.53
C PRO A 154 11.81 -10.87 8.13
N ARG A 155 12.68 -11.38 7.27
CA ARG A 155 13.96 -11.99 7.67
C ARG A 155 15.03 -10.90 7.73
N LYS A 156 15.95 -11.00 8.70
CA LYS A 156 17.26 -10.34 8.63
C LYS A 156 18.17 -11.20 7.75
N ARG A 157 18.51 -10.76 6.54
CA ARG A 157 19.50 -11.38 5.64
C ARG A 157 20.88 -11.28 6.26
N THR A 158 21.57 -12.41 6.32
CA THR A 158 22.96 -12.53 6.79
C THR A 158 23.95 -12.75 5.65
N SER A 159 23.56 -12.54 4.38
CA SER A 159 24.50 -12.72 3.27
C SER A 159 24.20 -11.83 2.06
N ARG A 160 25.29 -11.25 1.54
CA ARG A 160 25.36 -10.38 0.37
C ARG A 160 25.14 -11.24 -0.88
N ALA A 161 23.98 -11.11 -1.52
CA ALA A 161 23.74 -11.72 -2.82
C ALA A 161 24.54 -10.97 -3.92
N PRO A 162 24.96 -11.64 -5.01
CA PRO A 162 25.67 -10.99 -6.08
C PRO A 162 24.76 -10.02 -6.82
N ARG A 163 25.33 -8.89 -7.22
CA ARG A 163 24.66 -7.88 -8.05
C ARG A 163 24.47 -8.47 -9.45
N CYS A 164 23.29 -8.26 -10.03
CA CYS A 164 23.03 -8.48 -11.45
C CYS A 164 24.00 -7.66 -12.31
#